data_AF-A0A4R1KWF8-F1
#
_entry.id   AF-A0A4R1KWF8-F1
#
_cell.length_a   1.000
_cell.length_b   1.000
_cell.length_c   1.000
_cell.angle_alpha   90.00
_cell.angle_beta   90.00
_cell.angle_gamma   90.00
#
_symmetry.space_group_name_H-M   'P 1'
#
loop_
_entity.id
_entity.type
_entity.pdbx_description
1 polymer ?
#
loop_
_entity_poly.entity_id
_entity_poly.type
_entity_poly.pdbx_seq_one_letter_code
_entity_poly.pdbx_strand_id
1 'polypeptide(L)'
;MKYAIVILLSLTSLNIFAESVSIHFSENNTAMIKTTPVPEQIYVSNGNLQKFDLQDLKDVNELAQSIELEVFTINENRKIHTVFEHGGGICYGYLDDGVEITDSATYYIKDRSKEEYYANISGGIINYEGRPKKLQYAFVFHITDPKLSKQLQEQDAHAGRKIALQNIRERSSILSNMICHVKKGYEK
;
A
#
# COMPACT_ATOMS: atom_id res chain seq x y z
N MET A 1 -59.05 31.08 -41.27
CA MET A 1 -57.61 30.87 -41.08
C MET A 1 -57.09 31.83 -40.01
N LYS A 2 -56.87 31.36 -38.79
CA LYS A 2 -56.02 32.02 -37.78
C LYS A 2 -55.32 30.92 -36.99
N TYR A 3 -54.00 30.88 -37.11
CA TYR A 3 -53.13 29.88 -36.49
C TYR A 3 -52.99 30.13 -35.00
N ALA A 4 -53.14 29.08 -34.20
CA ALA A 4 -52.75 29.04 -32.80
C ALA A 4 -51.23 28.84 -32.70
N ILE A 5 -50.55 29.65 -31.90
CA ILE A 5 -49.16 29.42 -31.49
C ILE A 5 -49.16 29.28 -29.97
N VAL A 6 -49.03 28.04 -29.51
CA VAL A 6 -48.72 27.70 -28.12
C VAL A 6 -47.21 27.45 -28.08
N ILE A 7 -46.47 28.34 -27.41
CA ILE A 7 -45.04 28.12 -27.16
C ILE A 7 -44.93 27.37 -25.84
N LEU A 8 -44.63 26.07 -25.93
CA LEU A 8 -44.29 25.21 -24.81
C LEU A 8 -42.88 25.58 -24.32
N LEU A 9 -42.76 26.12 -23.11
CA LEU A 9 -41.47 26.28 -22.43
C LEU A 9 -41.03 24.92 -21.88
N SER A 10 -40.14 24.24 -22.61
CA SER A 10 -39.49 23.02 -22.14
C SER A 10 -38.40 23.37 -21.12
N LEU A 11 -38.66 23.11 -19.83
CA LEU A 11 -37.61 23.04 -18.83
C LEU A 11 -36.79 21.77 -19.09
N THR A 12 -35.74 21.87 -19.90
CA THR A 12 -34.69 20.85 -19.91
C THR A 12 -33.78 21.12 -18.73
N SER A 13 -34.00 20.36 -17.64
CA SER A 13 -33.00 20.22 -16.59
C SER A 13 -31.72 19.73 -17.23
N LEU A 14 -30.69 20.59 -17.25
CA LEU A 14 -29.32 20.17 -17.52
C LEU A 14 -28.96 19.16 -16.44
N ASN A 15 -29.03 17.88 -16.77
CA ASN A 15 -28.40 16.83 -15.98
C ASN A 15 -26.90 17.14 -16.03
N ILE A 16 -26.40 17.77 -14.96
CA ILE A 16 -24.97 17.77 -14.67
C ILE A 16 -24.66 16.31 -14.38
N PHE A 17 -24.21 15.58 -15.38
CA PHE A 17 -23.54 14.30 -15.16
C PHE A 17 -22.26 14.64 -14.42
N ALA A 18 -22.31 14.58 -13.09
CA ALA A 18 -21.11 14.38 -12.31
C ALA A 18 -20.57 13.02 -12.76
N GLU A 19 -19.49 13.02 -13.54
CA GLU A 19 -18.65 11.83 -13.66
C GLU A 19 -18.26 11.44 -12.24
N SER A 20 -18.88 10.38 -11.73
CA SER A 20 -18.46 9.78 -10.48
C SER A 20 -17.05 9.22 -10.71
N VAL A 21 -16.03 9.92 -10.24
CA VAL A 21 -14.67 9.38 -10.17
C VAL A 21 -14.70 8.26 -9.14
N SER A 22 -14.83 7.03 -9.62
CA SER A 22 -14.71 5.82 -8.80
C SER A 22 -13.24 5.59 -8.47
N ILE A 23 -12.73 6.24 -7.42
CA ILE A 23 -11.46 5.83 -6.84
C ILE A 23 -11.71 4.54 -6.06
N HIS A 24 -11.39 3.43 -6.70
CA HIS A 24 -11.26 2.14 -6.03
C HIS A 24 -10.00 2.20 -5.16
N PHE A 25 -10.19 2.25 -3.84
CA PHE A 25 -9.20 1.72 -2.92
C PHE A 25 -9.06 0.23 -3.29
N SER A 26 -7.99 -0.08 -4.02
CA SER A 26 -7.72 -1.39 -4.59
C SER A 26 -7.69 -2.45 -3.49
N GLU A 27 -8.84 -3.07 -3.21
CA GLU A 27 -8.91 -4.36 -2.49
C GLU A 27 -8.45 -5.53 -3.40
N ASN A 28 -8.10 -5.26 -4.66
CA ASN A 28 -7.36 -6.14 -5.55
C ASN A 28 -6.69 -5.29 -6.64
N ASN A 29 -5.46 -5.63 -7.03
CA ASN A 29 -4.60 -4.98 -8.04
C ASN A 29 -5.19 -4.85 -9.47
N THR A 30 -6.50 -4.78 -9.65
CA THR A 30 -7.18 -4.86 -10.94
C THR A 30 -8.14 -3.69 -11.13
N ALA A 31 -7.59 -2.48 -11.17
CA ALA A 31 -8.16 -1.37 -11.92
C ALA A 31 -7.09 -0.42 -12.49
N MET A 32 -5.84 -0.87 -12.72
CA MET A 32 -4.81 -0.10 -13.42
C MET A 32 -3.78 -1.01 -14.11
N ILE A 33 -4.20 -1.79 -15.13
CA ILE A 33 -3.25 -2.51 -15.99
C ILE A 33 -3.44 -2.06 -17.44
N LYS A 34 -2.73 -0.98 -17.79
CA LYS A 34 -1.95 -0.98 -19.03
C LYS A 34 -0.51 -1.12 -18.56
N THR A 35 0.13 -2.22 -18.95
CA THR A 35 1.54 -2.62 -18.75
C THR A 35 2.44 -1.50 -18.22
N THR A 36 2.54 -1.40 -16.90
CA THR A 36 3.64 -0.69 -16.24
C THR A 36 4.77 -1.69 -15.95
N PRO A 37 6.04 -1.28 -16.04
CA PRO A 37 7.16 -2.13 -15.65
C PRO A 37 6.99 -2.60 -14.20
N VAL A 38 7.41 -3.84 -13.93
CA VAL A 38 7.43 -4.43 -12.59
C VAL A 38 8.08 -3.40 -11.64
N PRO A 39 7.40 -2.99 -10.55
CA PRO A 39 7.92 -1.94 -9.70
C PRO A 39 9.27 -2.39 -9.13
N GLU A 40 10.27 -1.53 -9.26
CA GLU A 40 11.61 -1.82 -8.75
C GLU A 40 11.52 -1.93 -7.22
N GLN A 41 11.99 -3.08 -6.70
CA GLN A 41 12.15 -3.30 -5.27
C GLN A 41 13.63 -3.22 -4.92
N ILE A 42 13.95 -2.45 -3.88
CA ILE A 42 15.31 -2.26 -3.39
C ILE A 42 15.35 -2.71 -1.94
N TYR A 43 16.30 -3.58 -1.63
CA TYR A 43 16.54 -4.14 -0.30
C TYR A 43 17.80 -3.52 0.29
N VAL A 44 17.70 -3.06 1.53
CA VAL A 44 18.76 -2.37 2.28
C VAL A 44 18.77 -2.92 3.71
N SER A 45 19.94 -2.94 4.35
CA SER A 45 20.13 -3.46 5.71
C SER A 45 21.09 -2.57 6.50
N ASN A 46 20.76 -2.29 7.76
CA ASN A 46 21.65 -1.66 8.74
C ASN A 46 22.30 -0.34 8.26
N GLY A 47 21.54 0.52 7.57
CA GLY A 47 22.04 1.77 6.99
C GLY A 47 23.13 1.62 5.90
N ASN A 48 23.54 0.39 5.56
CA ASN A 48 24.40 0.13 4.42
C ASN A 48 23.54 0.23 3.17
N LEU A 49 23.73 1.31 2.40
CA LEU A 49 23.06 1.57 1.11
C LEU A 49 23.40 0.54 0.00
N GLN A 50 23.87 -0.64 0.37
CA GLN A 50 24.07 -1.76 -0.54
C GLN A 50 22.70 -2.32 -0.93
N LYS A 51 22.46 -2.39 -2.24
CA LYS A 51 21.32 -3.09 -2.81
C LYS A 51 21.59 -4.60 -2.75
N PHE A 52 20.75 -5.34 -2.05
CA PHE A 52 20.83 -6.80 -1.95
C PHE A 52 20.07 -7.48 -3.10
N ASP A 53 20.60 -8.61 -3.60
CA ASP A 53 19.94 -9.48 -4.58
C ASP A 53 19.33 -10.71 -3.90
N LEU A 54 18.01 -10.89 -4.02
CA LEU A 54 17.31 -12.05 -3.46
C LEU A 54 17.58 -13.36 -4.21
N GLN A 55 18.30 -13.33 -5.33
CA GLN A 55 18.80 -14.53 -6.02
C GLN A 55 20.17 -14.99 -5.50
N ASP A 56 20.89 -14.14 -4.76
CA ASP A 56 22.17 -14.48 -4.14
C ASP A 56 21.97 -14.97 -2.70
N LEU A 57 22.40 -16.20 -2.44
CA LEU A 57 22.27 -16.83 -1.11
C LEU A 57 23.06 -16.11 -0.02
N LYS A 58 24.19 -15.48 -0.35
CA LYS A 58 24.98 -14.69 0.60
C LYS A 58 24.17 -13.47 1.03
N ASP A 59 23.60 -12.76 0.07
CA ASP A 59 22.80 -11.57 0.31
C ASP A 59 21.54 -11.90 1.12
N VAL A 60 20.83 -12.98 0.75
CA VAL A 60 19.68 -13.48 1.51
C VAL A 60 20.06 -13.81 2.95
N ASN A 61 21.19 -14.51 3.17
CA ASN A 61 21.64 -14.85 4.52
C ASN A 61 22.06 -13.62 5.33
N GLU A 62 22.62 -12.59 4.69
CA GLU A 62 22.97 -11.32 5.33
C GLU A 62 21.70 -10.56 5.76
N LEU A 63 20.68 -10.49 4.90
CA LEU A 63 19.37 -9.93 5.24
C LEU A 63 18.65 -10.73 6.34
N ALA A 64 18.81 -12.05 6.35
CA ALA A 64 18.16 -12.91 7.35
C ALA A 64 18.68 -12.66 8.77
N GLN A 65 19.97 -12.28 8.89
CA GLN A 65 20.66 -12.04 10.16
C GLN A 65 20.68 -10.57 10.56
N SER A 66 20.27 -9.65 9.68
CA SER A 66 20.28 -8.22 9.98
C SER A 66 19.29 -7.87 11.09
N ILE A 67 19.60 -6.85 11.88
CA ILE A 67 18.67 -6.34 12.91
C ILE A 67 17.57 -5.45 12.31
N GLU A 68 17.81 -4.95 11.09
CA GLU A 68 16.92 -4.09 10.32
C GLU A 68 16.96 -4.50 8.84
N LEU A 69 15.81 -4.55 8.21
CA LEU A 69 15.64 -4.74 6.77
C LEU A 69 14.68 -3.66 6.24
N GLU A 70 15.13 -2.91 5.24
CA GLU A 70 14.32 -1.92 4.55
C GLU A 70 14.00 -2.38 3.13
N VAL A 71 12.75 -2.21 2.73
CA VAL A 71 12.24 -2.54 1.40
C VAL A 71 11.58 -1.32 0.79
N PHE A 72 12.14 -0.83 -0.31
CA PHE A 72 11.58 0.27 -1.07
C PHE A 72 10.88 -0.27 -2.31
N THR A 73 9.64 0.16 -2.56
CA THR A 73 8.93 -0.06 -3.83
C THR A 73 8.52 1.29 -4.39
N ILE A 74 9.12 1.70 -5.50
CA ILE A 74 8.88 3.02 -6.09
C ILE A 74 8.40 2.85 -7.53
N ASN A 75 7.33 3.57 -7.87
CA ASN A 75 6.93 3.79 -9.26
C ASN A 75 6.32 5.19 -9.41
N GLU A 76 5.78 5.50 -10.59
CA GLU A 76 5.22 6.81 -10.91
C GLU A 76 4.05 7.23 -10.01
N ASN A 77 3.28 6.26 -9.51
CA ASN A 77 2.01 6.49 -8.82
C ASN A 77 2.09 6.19 -7.32
N ARG A 78 3.17 5.55 -6.84
CA ARG A 78 3.34 5.27 -5.42
C ARG A 78 4.79 5.16 -4.98
N LYS A 79 5.00 5.46 -3.72
CA LYS A 79 6.22 5.16 -2.97
C LYS A 79 5.82 4.34 -1.75
N ILE A 80 6.46 3.20 -1.57
CA ILE A 80 6.27 2.35 -0.39
C ILE A 80 7.63 2.10 0.22
N HIS A 81 7.72 2.24 1.53
CA HIS A 81 8.88 1.95 2.34
C HIS A 81 8.43 1.09 3.51
N THR A 82 8.90 -0.15 3.54
CA THR A 82 8.63 -1.09 4.61
C THR A 82 9.92 -1.34 5.38
N VAL A 83 9.88 -1.18 6.69
CA VAL A 83 10.98 -1.46 7.60
C VAL A 83 10.60 -2.63 8.49
N PHE A 84 11.52 -3.57 8.64
CA PHE A 84 11.42 -4.72 9.54
C PHE A 84 12.55 -4.62 10.57
N GLU A 85 12.24 -4.79 11.85
CA GLU A 85 13.21 -4.62 12.93
C GLU A 85 13.10 -5.74 13.97
N HIS A 86 14.26 -6.30 14.34
CA HIS A 86 14.39 -7.22 15.46
C HIS A 86 15.83 -7.31 15.96
N GLY A 87 16.07 -7.02 17.25
CA GLY A 87 17.43 -6.93 17.80
C GLY A 87 18.26 -8.22 17.76
N GLY A 88 17.62 -9.39 17.62
CA GLY A 88 18.29 -10.69 17.46
C GLY A 88 18.46 -11.15 16.01
N GLY A 89 18.06 -10.33 15.03
CA GLY A 89 18.04 -10.68 13.61
C GLY A 89 16.62 -10.89 13.08
N ILE A 90 16.36 -10.49 11.82
CA ILE A 90 15.03 -10.55 11.19
C ILE A 90 14.44 -11.96 11.22
N CYS A 91 15.19 -12.97 10.78
CA CYS A 91 14.62 -14.31 10.68
C CYS A 91 14.53 -15.03 12.02
N TYR A 92 15.40 -14.69 12.98
CA TYR A 92 15.24 -15.15 14.35
C TYR A 92 13.93 -14.59 14.93
N GLY A 93 13.71 -13.27 14.84
CA GLY A 93 12.46 -12.65 15.29
C GLY A 93 11.23 -13.19 14.58
N TYR A 94 11.30 -13.38 13.26
CA TYR A 94 10.13 -13.80 12.47
C TYR A 94 9.69 -15.23 12.81
N LEU A 95 10.62 -16.09 13.18
CA LEU A 95 10.38 -17.48 13.57
C LEU A 95 10.00 -17.64 15.05
N ASP A 96 10.26 -16.64 15.90
CA ASP A 96 10.11 -16.73 17.36
C ASP A 96 9.20 -15.61 17.89
N ASP A 97 9.79 -14.55 18.46
CA ASP A 97 9.10 -13.54 19.28
C ASP A 97 8.32 -12.47 18.48
N GLY A 98 8.60 -12.36 17.19
CA GLY A 98 8.00 -11.42 16.25
C GLY A 98 8.93 -10.28 15.85
N VAL A 99 8.77 -9.82 14.62
CA VAL A 99 9.49 -8.69 14.01
C VAL A 99 8.58 -7.48 14.01
N GLU A 100 9.09 -6.34 14.45
CA GLU A 100 8.39 -5.07 14.29
C GLU A 100 8.39 -4.69 12.81
N ILE A 101 7.23 -4.30 12.29
CA ILE A 101 7.08 -3.84 10.91
C ILE A 101 6.50 -2.44 10.91
N THR A 102 7.09 -1.56 10.12
CA THR A 102 6.55 -0.23 9.79
C THR A 102 6.43 -0.12 8.27
N ASP A 103 5.20 0.01 7.76
CA ASP A 103 4.90 0.20 6.34
C ASP A 103 4.37 1.62 6.11
N SER A 104 5.12 2.41 5.34
CA SER A 104 4.76 3.75 4.92
C SER A 104 4.47 3.76 3.43
N ALA A 105 3.26 4.12 3.03
CA ALA A 105 2.88 4.21 1.62
C ALA A 105 2.34 5.59 1.27
N THR A 106 2.82 6.14 0.15
CA THR A 106 2.29 7.36 -0.47
C THR A 106 1.77 7.00 -1.85
N TYR A 107 0.54 7.39 -2.13
CA TYR A 107 -0.14 7.20 -3.41
C TYR A 107 -0.43 8.56 -4.03
N TYR A 108 0.10 8.78 -5.22
CA TYR A 108 -0.12 10.00 -5.99
C TYR A 108 -1.40 9.87 -6.82
N ILE A 109 -2.20 10.93 -6.86
CA ILE A 109 -3.44 10.94 -7.65
C ILE A 109 -3.09 11.06 -9.13
N LYS A 110 -3.46 10.03 -9.90
CA LYS A 110 -3.22 9.97 -11.33
C LYS A 110 -3.91 11.13 -12.06
N ASP A 111 -3.25 11.65 -13.11
CA ASP A 111 -3.74 12.74 -13.95
C ASP A 111 -3.90 14.08 -13.20
N ARG A 112 -3.32 14.19 -11.99
CA ARG A 112 -3.18 15.42 -11.21
C ARG A 112 -1.70 15.69 -10.90
N SER A 113 -1.39 16.86 -10.34
CA SER A 113 0.00 17.17 -9.95
C SER A 113 0.48 16.16 -8.90
N LYS A 114 1.79 15.84 -8.91
CA LYS A 114 2.42 14.97 -7.88
C LYS A 114 2.36 15.56 -6.47
N GLU A 115 1.82 16.77 -6.35
CA GLU A 115 1.57 17.46 -5.08
C GLU A 115 0.31 16.91 -4.41
N GLU A 116 -0.66 16.35 -5.17
CA GLU A 116 -1.82 15.69 -4.59
C GLU A 116 -1.56 14.22 -4.29
N TYR A 117 -1.72 13.85 -3.03
CA TYR A 117 -1.47 12.50 -2.56
C TYR A 117 -2.34 12.10 -1.37
N TYR A 118 -2.44 10.79 -1.21
CA TYR A 118 -2.87 10.15 0.02
C TYR A 118 -1.69 9.33 0.56
N ALA A 119 -1.39 9.47 1.83
CA ALA A 119 -0.33 8.72 2.49
C ALA A 119 -0.86 8.02 3.73
N ASN A 120 -0.30 6.85 4.03
CA ASN A 120 -0.56 6.16 5.28
C ASN A 120 0.72 5.56 5.85
N ILE A 121 0.65 5.33 7.16
CA ILE A 121 1.65 4.60 7.91
C ILE A 121 0.92 3.54 8.74
N SER A 122 1.42 2.32 8.68
CA SER A 122 0.92 1.21 9.48
C SER A 122 2.07 0.52 10.18
N GLY A 123 1.87 0.15 11.43
CA GLY A 123 2.88 -0.50 12.25
C GLY A 123 2.31 -1.72 12.95
N GLY A 124 3.12 -2.73 13.22
CA GLY A 124 2.68 -3.90 13.97
C GLY A 124 3.82 -4.86 14.28
N ILE A 125 3.46 -6.04 14.80
CA ILE A 125 4.40 -7.13 15.04
C ILE A 125 3.95 -8.32 14.20
N ILE A 126 4.86 -8.90 13.42
CA ILE A 126 4.61 -10.03 12.54
C ILE A 126 5.50 -11.22 12.89
N ASN A 127 5.01 -12.42 12.62
CA ASN A 127 5.76 -13.66 12.76
C ASN A 127 5.25 -14.67 11.72
N TYR A 128 5.86 -15.85 11.69
CA TYR A 128 5.52 -16.92 10.75
C TYR A 128 4.05 -17.40 10.83
N GLU A 129 3.33 -17.09 11.91
CA GLU A 129 1.90 -17.41 12.06
C GLU A 129 0.99 -16.58 11.11
N GLY A 130 1.55 -15.56 10.45
CA GLY A 130 0.86 -14.77 9.42
C GLY A 130 -0.22 -13.82 9.93
N ARG A 131 -0.35 -13.65 11.25
CA ARG A 131 -1.33 -12.75 11.88
C ARG A 131 -0.63 -11.57 12.57
N PRO A 132 -0.65 -10.38 11.96
CA PRO A 132 -0.07 -9.17 12.56
C PRO A 132 -0.74 -8.84 13.90
N LYS A 133 0.08 -8.60 14.93
CA LYS A 133 -0.32 -8.20 16.28
C LYS A 133 -0.06 -6.71 16.46
N LYS A 134 -0.77 -6.07 17.41
CA LYS A 134 -0.59 -4.66 17.80
C LYS A 134 -0.63 -3.65 16.62
N LEU A 135 -1.55 -3.86 15.67
CA LEU A 135 -1.66 -3.00 14.48
C LEU A 135 -2.00 -1.55 14.86
N GLN A 136 -1.10 -0.64 14.50
CA GLN A 136 -1.26 0.81 14.52
C GLN A 136 -1.43 1.32 13.09
N TYR A 137 -2.24 2.36 12.91
CA TYR A 137 -2.58 2.88 11.59
C TYR A 137 -2.89 4.37 11.67
N ALA A 138 -2.33 5.15 10.74
CA ALA A 138 -2.62 6.56 10.55
C ALA A 138 -2.52 6.94 9.07
N PHE A 139 -3.19 8.04 8.71
CA PHE A 139 -3.26 8.51 7.33
C PHE A 139 -3.21 10.03 7.24
N VAL A 140 -2.83 10.53 6.06
CA VAL A 140 -2.82 11.94 5.69
C VAL A 140 -3.35 12.09 4.26
N PHE A 141 -4.17 13.11 4.06
CA PHE A 141 -4.65 13.51 2.74
C PHE A 141 -4.11 14.90 2.39
N HIS A 142 -3.42 15.01 1.27
CA HIS A 142 -3.05 16.28 0.66
C HIS A 142 -3.79 16.39 -0.68
N ILE A 143 -5.05 16.83 -0.62
CA ILE A 143 -5.96 16.88 -1.76
C ILE A 143 -6.64 18.24 -1.77
N THR A 144 -6.52 18.99 -2.88
CA THR A 144 -7.09 20.34 -2.96
C THR A 144 -8.59 20.33 -3.25
N ASP A 145 -9.08 19.31 -3.95
CA ASP A 145 -10.51 19.12 -4.22
C ASP A 145 -11.24 18.67 -2.94
N PRO A 146 -12.14 19.51 -2.39
CA PRO A 146 -12.79 19.23 -1.11
C PRO A 146 -13.79 18.07 -1.18
N LYS A 147 -14.41 17.82 -2.35
CA LYS A 147 -15.32 16.69 -2.51
C LYS A 147 -14.55 15.39 -2.51
N LEU A 148 -13.45 15.36 -3.26
CA LEU A 148 -12.56 14.21 -3.32
C LEU A 148 -11.91 13.93 -1.96
N SER A 149 -11.41 14.97 -1.28
CA SER A 149 -10.82 14.84 0.06
C SER A 149 -11.80 14.21 1.06
N LYS A 150 -13.05 14.68 1.07
CA LYS A 150 -14.10 14.12 1.93
C LYS A 150 -14.40 12.66 1.60
N GLN A 151 -14.53 12.33 0.32
CA GLN A 151 -14.78 10.96 -0.12
C GLN A 151 -13.68 10.00 0.34
N LEU A 152 -12.40 10.39 0.18
CA LEU A 152 -11.28 9.54 0.57
C LEU A 152 -11.21 9.36 2.10
N GLN A 153 -11.52 10.40 2.87
CA GLN A 153 -11.62 10.31 4.33
C GLN A 153 -12.73 9.35 4.79
N GLU A 154 -13.90 9.39 4.14
CA GLU A 154 -15.01 8.48 4.45
C GLU A 154 -14.66 7.03 4.09
N GLN A 155 -14.02 6.81 2.94
CA GLN A 155 -13.57 5.48 2.53
C GLN A 155 -12.49 4.93 3.48
N ASP A 156 -11.55 5.76 3.94
CA ASP A 156 -10.55 5.34 4.91
C ASP A 156 -11.15 5.05 6.29
N ALA A 157 -12.07 5.90 6.77
CA ALA A 157 -12.78 5.65 8.03
C ALA A 157 -13.52 4.31 8.03
N HIS A 158 -14.02 3.87 6.86
CA HIS A 158 -14.71 2.59 6.72
C HIS A 158 -13.75 1.39 6.55
N ALA A 159 -12.69 1.52 5.74
CA ALA A 159 -11.89 0.37 5.28
C ALA A 159 -10.38 0.48 5.52
N GLY A 160 -9.86 1.66 5.87
CA GLY A 160 -8.42 1.97 5.95
C GLY A 160 -7.65 0.99 6.82
N ARG A 161 -8.13 0.72 8.04
CA ARG A 161 -7.49 -0.25 8.95
C ARG A 161 -7.45 -1.68 8.40
N LYS A 162 -8.49 -2.11 7.68
CA LYS A 162 -8.54 -3.45 7.06
C LYS A 162 -7.54 -3.53 5.91
N ILE A 163 -7.45 -2.48 5.09
CA ILE A 163 -6.49 -2.38 3.99
C ILE A 163 -5.05 -2.36 4.53
N ALA A 164 -4.78 -1.59 5.58
CA ALA A 164 -3.47 -1.56 6.23
C ALA A 164 -3.04 -2.95 6.74
N LEU A 165 -3.96 -3.69 7.38
CA LEU A 165 -3.69 -5.06 7.81
C LEU A 165 -3.35 -5.98 6.63
N GLN A 166 -4.04 -5.83 5.50
CA GLN A 166 -3.78 -6.61 4.30
C GLN A 166 -2.42 -6.26 3.69
N ASN A 167 -2.08 -4.97 3.60
CA ASN A 167 -0.78 -4.51 3.13
C ASN A 167 0.35 -5.10 3.98
N ILE A 168 0.25 -5.01 5.31
CA ILE A 168 1.25 -5.58 6.23
C ILE A 168 1.44 -7.08 5.93
N ARG A 169 0.37 -7.86 5.74
CA ARG A 169 0.49 -9.29 5.39
C ARG A 169 1.18 -9.51 4.06
N GLU A 170 0.82 -8.74 3.04
CA GLU A 170 1.44 -8.82 1.72
C GLU A 170 2.93 -8.49 1.76
N ARG A 171 3.31 -7.43 2.47
CA ARG A 171 4.72 -7.05 2.66
C ARG A 171 5.48 -8.10 3.46
N SER A 172 4.88 -8.65 4.51
CA SER A 172 5.47 -9.72 5.32
C SER A 172 5.78 -10.98 4.52
N SER A 173 5.09 -11.22 3.40
CA SER A 173 5.30 -12.42 2.59
C SER A 173 6.72 -12.55 2.03
N ILE A 174 7.48 -11.45 1.95
CA ILE A 174 8.90 -11.52 1.58
C ILE A 174 9.73 -12.34 2.58
N LEU A 175 9.43 -12.20 3.88
CA LEU A 175 10.14 -12.93 4.94
C LEU A 175 9.85 -14.42 4.82
N SER A 176 8.59 -14.82 4.61
CA SER A 176 8.24 -16.23 4.47
C SER A 176 8.74 -16.86 3.17
N ASN A 177 8.70 -16.10 2.06
CA ASN A 177 8.90 -16.68 0.73
C ASN A 177 10.35 -16.61 0.25
N MET A 178 11.11 -15.58 0.67
CA MET A 178 12.40 -15.27 0.07
C MET A 178 13.54 -15.22 1.10
N ILE A 179 13.32 -14.67 2.30
CA ILE A 179 14.43 -14.37 3.23
C ILE A 179 14.60 -15.44 4.31
N CYS A 180 13.53 -15.78 5.04
CA CYS A 180 13.62 -16.65 6.22
C CYS A 180 13.41 -18.13 5.92
N HIS A 181 13.28 -18.50 4.64
CA HIS A 181 13.10 -19.87 4.13
C HIS A 181 12.25 -20.76 5.06
N VAL A 182 11.08 -20.25 5.45
CA VAL A 182 10.18 -21.00 6.33
C VAL A 182 9.63 -22.18 5.52
N LYS A 183 10.07 -23.40 5.83
CA LYS A 183 9.50 -24.60 5.20
C LYS A 183 8.01 -24.66 5.55
N LYS A 184 7.13 -24.54 4.54
CA LYS A 184 5.71 -24.91 4.67
C LYS A 184 5.68 -26.38 5.13
N GLY A 185 5.29 -26.64 6.37
CA GLY A 185 5.19 -28.00 6.90
C GLY A 185 5.64 -28.24 8.35
N TYR A 186 5.80 -27.22 9.18
CA TYR A 186 5.84 -27.39 10.63
C TYR A 186 4.54 -26.89 11.26
N GLU A 187 3.44 -27.53 10.90
CA GLU A 187 2.32 -27.69 11.83
C GLU A 187 2.77 -28.73 12.85
N LYS A 188 2.98 -28.31 14.10
CA LYS A 188 3.03 -29.24 15.24
C LYS A 188 1.62 -29.54 15.69
#